data_AF-A0A1Y4UGM5-F1
#
_entry.id   AF-A0A1Y4UGM5-F1
#
_cell.length_a   1.000
_cell.length_b   1.000
_cell.length_c   1.000
_cell.angle_alpha   90.00
_cell.angle_beta   90.00
_cell.angle_gamma   90.00
#
_symmetry.space_group_name_H-M   'P 1'
#
loop_
_entity.id
_entity.type
_entity.pdbx_description
1 polymer ?
#
loop_
_entity_poly.entity_id
_entity_poly.type
_entity_poly.pdbx_seq_one_letter_code
_entity_poly.pdbx_strand_id
1 'polypeptide(L)'
;MTVKRKILSIIAFSMIFNNTVMAGEVMTNAIINGSTSSFRPNPVYNINPYNISTYAGVGESGILKLFSKNQIIELPINSPLYKINEGYKDRIVNKNGVWGIERNVGVYEFTGAENWEVYSKNSYKNDNTVAFICDSPIDTNILNGMCTHFDILSDKEQKTSIYDALSFSTDGSKIIMRFMNVRNIKTVENIKNFLYSQNITGSSVKLFYFLNTPTFEVFDDDIQLKLNDAFYSDNINSLGFSDKNLKTIDFSDSVSLNTNVFNSNTLGNEKLDRFFTGVTDLKIYNSGNERYFINGINLSNTGIEISIKDSDNIVYKGIIKYYNSNFINDKNTEIILRSDSKDTVIRMLINLSKVKIPLENIYTNSSEPLKESCKSQIETVVPDKVYYTRSGNTEIYLSNTVISGGSTANSEFKVTANNYSYIFDKNKIVPIVEEENLIINYTLKGEKNSPIEFEYVPNKEINRELNIMFLGDSLINQDYYSKYVKEMFQADGTNINLIGTRGTEDNRHEGRGGWSAYNYCNSLSYAGYTNSFLNNGKFDFKYYIESNNLETPDYIVLNLGINDLNLDGHNSYDEIFTNFDTIIN
;
A
#
# COMPACT_ATOMS: atom_id res chain seq x y z
N MET A 1 44.05 -70.98 33.33
CA MET A 1 44.76 -71.16 32.05
C MET A 1 43.74 -71.07 30.92
N THR A 2 43.82 -70.37 29.79
CA THR A 2 44.74 -69.39 29.19
C THR A 2 43.99 -68.92 27.91
N VAL A 3 43.53 -67.67 27.83
CA VAL A 3 43.96 -66.61 26.88
C VAL A 3 43.58 -66.74 25.38
N LYS A 4 42.76 -65.77 24.93
CA LYS A 4 42.73 -64.95 23.67
C LYS A 4 42.71 -65.59 22.25
N ARG A 5 41.77 -65.11 21.41
CA ARG A 5 41.95 -64.18 20.23
C ARG A 5 40.59 -64.02 19.49
N LYS A 6 39.92 -62.86 19.54
CA LYS A 6 39.93 -61.70 18.59
C LYS A 6 39.93 -62.05 17.10
N ILE A 7 38.78 -61.86 16.42
CA ILE A 7 38.68 -61.25 15.08
C ILE A 7 37.47 -60.29 15.09
N LEU A 8 37.75 -59.04 14.72
CA LEU A 8 36.84 -57.93 14.46
C LEU A 8 36.13 -58.13 13.12
N SER A 9 34.82 -57.83 13.08
CA SER A 9 34.13 -57.37 11.87
C SER A 9 33.34 -56.12 12.25
N ILE A 10 33.79 -54.97 11.76
CA ILE A 10 33.15 -53.67 11.91
C ILE A 10 32.02 -53.59 10.88
N ILE A 11 30.77 -53.47 11.35
CA ILE A 11 29.69 -52.85 10.59
C ILE A 11 29.14 -51.76 11.52
N ALA A 12 29.38 -50.51 11.15
CA ALA A 12 28.84 -49.34 11.83
C ALA A 12 27.33 -49.27 11.55
N PHE A 13 26.52 -49.56 12.56
CA PHE A 13 25.13 -49.13 12.62
C PHE A 13 25.09 -47.89 13.51
N SER A 14 24.83 -46.73 12.90
CA SER A 14 24.36 -45.56 13.64
C SER A 14 23.02 -45.91 14.28
N MET A 15 22.99 -46.00 15.61
CA MET A 15 21.75 -46.10 16.36
C MET A 15 20.98 -44.79 16.20
N ILE A 16 20.00 -44.82 15.30
CA ILE A 16 18.88 -43.89 15.29
C ILE A 16 18.05 -44.23 16.53
N PHE A 17 18.04 -43.34 17.53
CA PHE A 17 17.08 -43.42 18.63
C PHE A 17 15.68 -43.10 18.07
N ASN A 18 14.93 -44.14 17.70
CA ASN A 18 13.48 -44.07 17.59
C ASN A 18 12.88 -44.07 19.00
N ASN A 19 12.61 -42.88 19.54
CA ASN A 19 11.59 -42.74 20.57
C ASN A 19 10.26 -42.41 19.87
N THR A 20 9.49 -43.46 19.60
CA THR A 20 8.06 -43.37 19.32
C THR A 20 7.35 -42.87 20.58
N VAL A 21 7.03 -41.58 20.62
CA VAL A 21 5.97 -41.05 21.50
C VAL A 21 4.67 -41.14 20.70
N MET A 22 3.83 -42.13 21.04
CA MET A 22 2.48 -42.25 20.50
C MET A 22 1.48 -41.69 21.51
N ALA A 23 0.66 -40.77 20.99
CA ALA A 23 -0.68 -40.35 21.42
C ALA A 23 -0.81 -39.47 22.67
N GLY A 24 -0.99 -38.17 22.40
CA GLY A 24 -2.10 -37.42 22.97
C GLY A 24 -1.74 -36.48 24.10
N GLU A 25 -1.07 -35.37 23.80
CA GLU A 25 -1.21 -34.11 24.57
C GLU A 25 -0.61 -32.96 23.75
N VAL A 26 -1.23 -31.80 23.89
CA VAL A 26 -1.12 -30.63 23.00
C VAL A 26 0.34 -30.20 22.84
N MET A 27 0.89 -30.25 21.62
CA MET A 27 2.10 -29.47 21.30
C MET A 27 1.73 -28.00 21.42
N THR A 28 2.01 -27.40 22.58
CA THR A 28 1.96 -25.96 22.77
C THR A 28 3.08 -25.35 21.92
N ASN A 29 2.70 -24.76 20.78
CA ASN A 29 3.61 -24.01 19.91
C ASN A 29 3.93 -22.67 20.58
N ALA A 30 4.76 -22.71 21.62
CA ALA A 30 5.25 -21.49 22.24
C ALA A 30 6.27 -20.81 21.31
N ILE A 31 6.11 -19.51 21.15
CA ILE A 31 6.84 -18.68 20.20
C ILE A 31 7.27 -17.41 20.90
N ILE A 32 8.56 -17.15 20.84
CA ILE A 32 9.13 -15.88 21.30
C ILE A 32 9.43 -15.07 20.05
N ASN A 33 8.60 -14.07 19.80
CA ASN A 33 8.74 -13.20 18.65
C ASN A 33 9.81 -12.13 18.91
N GLY A 34 10.66 -11.92 17.91
CA GLY A 34 11.52 -10.76 17.83
C GLY A 34 10.71 -9.48 17.74
N SER A 35 11.36 -8.37 18.07
CA SER A 35 10.79 -7.04 17.98
C SER A 35 11.85 -6.09 17.45
N THR A 36 11.44 -4.91 17.00
CA THR A 36 12.39 -3.83 16.71
C THR A 36 11.82 -2.56 17.30
N SER A 37 12.53 -2.02 18.29
CA SER A 37 12.33 -0.66 18.76
C SER A 37 13.27 0.25 18.00
N SER A 38 12.80 1.42 17.58
CA SER A 38 13.62 2.42 16.94
C SER A 38 13.70 3.68 17.79
N PHE A 39 14.86 4.32 17.80
CA PHE A 39 15.04 5.64 18.36
C PHE A 39 15.74 6.52 17.33
N ARG A 40 15.18 7.72 17.13
CA ARG A 40 15.73 8.73 16.23
C ARG A 40 15.87 10.03 17.01
N PRO A 41 17.07 10.65 17.07
CA PRO A 41 17.32 11.85 17.87
C PRO A 41 16.38 13.00 17.53
N ASN A 42 16.14 13.25 16.24
CA ASN A 42 15.19 14.25 15.80
C ASN A 42 14.15 13.65 14.83
N PRO A 43 12.88 13.52 15.26
CA PRO A 43 11.83 12.93 14.43
C PRO A 43 11.34 13.83 13.29
N VAL A 44 11.68 15.12 13.30
CA VAL A 44 11.30 16.07 12.23
C VAL A 44 12.11 15.82 10.95
N TYR A 45 13.34 15.33 11.09
CA TYR A 45 14.22 15.07 9.95
C TYR A 45 14.17 13.60 9.55
N ASN A 46 14.30 13.38 8.25
CA ASN A 46 14.47 12.07 7.61
C ASN A 46 15.71 11.33 8.19
N ILE A 47 15.77 10.01 8.06
CA ILE A 47 16.96 9.27 8.50
C ILE A 47 18.09 9.62 7.54
N ASN A 48 19.19 10.13 8.10
CA ASN A 48 20.36 10.54 7.32
C ASN A 48 21.64 10.35 8.14
N PRO A 49 22.84 10.45 7.52
CA PRO A 49 24.11 10.23 8.22
C PRO A 49 24.39 11.13 9.44
N TYR A 50 23.59 12.18 9.65
CA TYR A 50 23.72 13.14 10.75
C TYR A 50 22.49 13.15 11.68
N ASN A 51 21.47 12.35 11.38
CA ASN A 51 20.29 12.09 12.21
C ASN A 51 20.01 10.58 12.21
N ILE A 52 20.96 9.84 12.80
CA ILE A 52 21.03 8.39 12.74
C ILE A 52 19.93 7.77 13.60
N SER A 53 19.25 6.76 13.06
CA SER A 53 18.33 5.91 13.81
C SER A 53 19.06 4.71 14.40
N THR A 54 18.77 4.40 15.66
CA THR A 54 19.19 3.14 16.30
C THR A 54 18.03 2.17 16.34
N TYR A 55 18.31 0.90 16.09
CA TYR A 55 17.33 -0.19 16.17
C TYR A 55 17.79 -1.20 17.20
N ALA A 56 16.88 -1.63 18.08
CA ALA A 56 17.15 -2.62 19.11
C ALA A 56 16.08 -3.72 19.11
N GLY A 57 16.52 -4.98 19.11
CA GLY A 57 15.66 -6.17 19.12
C GLY A 57 15.65 -6.93 20.44
N VAL A 58 15.09 -8.14 20.44
CA VAL A 58 15.08 -8.99 21.65
C VAL A 58 16.45 -9.66 21.82
N GLY A 59 17.01 -9.64 23.03
CA GLY A 59 18.30 -10.26 23.33
C GLY A 59 19.52 -9.40 23.01
N GLU A 60 19.41 -8.07 23.07
CA GLU A 60 20.52 -7.11 22.84
C GLU A 60 21.76 -7.39 23.72
N SER A 61 21.57 -7.95 24.92
CA SER A 61 22.67 -8.34 25.81
C SER A 61 23.41 -9.60 25.38
N GLY A 62 23.01 -10.23 24.27
CA GLY A 62 23.52 -11.53 23.82
C GLY A 62 22.94 -12.73 24.56
N ILE A 63 22.09 -12.50 25.56
CA ILE A 63 21.43 -13.54 26.37
C ILE A 63 19.99 -13.12 26.63
N LEU A 64 19.03 -14.01 26.32
CA LEU A 64 17.64 -13.89 26.74
C LEU A 64 17.39 -14.84 27.91
N LYS A 65 16.92 -14.31 29.05
CA LYS A 65 16.61 -15.14 30.23
C LYS A 65 15.12 -15.46 30.29
N LEU A 66 14.81 -16.74 30.40
CA LEU A 66 13.48 -17.25 30.72
C LEU A 66 13.45 -17.79 32.15
N PHE A 67 12.35 -17.54 32.85
CA PHE A 67 12.15 -17.96 34.23
C PHE A 67 11.01 -18.96 34.24
N SER A 68 11.34 -20.22 34.52
CA SER A 68 10.35 -21.25 34.84
C SER A 68 10.27 -21.42 36.35
N LYS A 69 9.27 -22.16 36.84
CA LYS A 69 9.11 -22.45 38.27
C LYS A 69 10.35 -23.07 38.92
N ASN A 70 11.10 -23.88 38.18
CA ASN A 70 12.17 -24.72 38.73
C ASN A 70 13.58 -24.29 38.28
N GLN A 71 13.69 -23.42 37.27
CA GLN A 71 14.98 -23.06 36.67
C GLN A 71 14.95 -21.74 35.90
N ILE A 72 16.13 -21.13 35.78
CA ILE A 72 16.40 -20.02 34.84
C ILE A 72 17.07 -20.63 33.61
N ILE A 73 16.53 -20.30 32.43
CA ILE A 73 17.06 -20.73 31.14
C ILE A 73 17.71 -19.52 30.48
N GLU A 74 19.01 -19.60 30.24
CA GLU A 74 19.76 -18.56 29.55
C GLU A 74 19.95 -18.96 28.10
N LEU A 75 19.22 -18.30 27.20
CA LEU A 75 19.28 -18.56 25.77
C LEU A 75 20.36 -17.68 25.14
N PRO A 76 21.38 -18.25 24.47
CA PRO A 76 22.39 -17.48 23.76
C PRO A 76 21.78 -16.87 22.50
N ILE A 77 21.88 -15.54 22.39
CA ILE A 77 21.36 -14.76 21.26
C ILE A 77 22.55 -14.11 20.56
N ASN A 78 23.15 -14.79 19.58
CA ASN A 78 24.34 -14.31 18.87
C ASN A 78 24.11 -13.00 18.11
N SER A 79 22.86 -12.75 17.72
CA SER A 79 22.39 -11.51 17.13
C SER A 79 20.96 -11.27 17.60
N PRO A 80 20.58 -10.02 17.97
CA PRO A 80 19.24 -9.72 18.46
C PRO A 80 18.14 -10.22 17.51
N LEU A 81 16.99 -10.59 18.06
CA LEU A 81 15.84 -11.03 17.28
C LEU A 81 15.08 -9.80 16.81
N TYR A 82 15.18 -9.50 15.51
CA TYR A 82 14.57 -8.32 14.91
C TYR A 82 13.20 -8.62 14.30
N LYS A 83 12.43 -7.54 14.12
CA LYS A 83 11.17 -7.52 13.37
C LYS A 83 11.16 -6.34 12.39
N ILE A 84 11.00 -6.62 11.10
CA ILE A 84 10.72 -5.55 10.12
C ILE A 84 9.21 -5.32 10.03
N ASN A 85 8.43 -6.40 9.94
CA ASN A 85 6.97 -6.34 9.85
C ASN A 85 6.34 -7.62 10.47
N GLU A 86 5.02 -7.83 10.41
CA GLU A 86 4.41 -9.02 11.04
C GLU A 86 4.81 -10.34 10.37
N GLY A 87 5.01 -10.33 9.05
CA GLY A 87 5.44 -11.51 8.28
C GLY A 87 6.92 -11.83 8.40
N TYR A 88 7.76 -10.84 8.73
CA TYR A 88 9.21 -10.93 8.80
C TYR A 88 9.72 -10.46 10.15
N LYS A 89 9.66 -11.40 11.10
CA LYS A 89 10.20 -11.31 12.45
C LYS A 89 11.00 -12.57 12.74
N ASP A 90 12.15 -12.41 13.37
CA ASP A 90 12.91 -13.53 13.93
C ASP A 90 12.11 -14.17 15.06
N ARG A 91 12.25 -15.47 15.27
CA ARG A 91 11.44 -16.22 16.24
C ARG A 91 12.25 -17.30 16.92
N ILE A 92 12.13 -17.44 18.23
CA ILE A 92 12.48 -18.70 18.90
C ILE A 92 11.24 -19.59 18.84
N VAL A 93 11.39 -20.78 18.26
CA VAL A 93 10.28 -21.68 18.00
C VAL A 93 10.76 -23.14 18.00
N ASN A 94 9.85 -24.05 18.38
CA ASN A 94 10.04 -25.48 18.19
C ASN A 94 9.56 -25.90 16.79
N LYS A 95 10.45 -26.45 15.97
CA LYS A 95 10.11 -27.05 14.67
C LYS A 95 10.34 -28.55 14.74
N ASN A 96 9.25 -29.32 14.64
CA ASN A 96 9.30 -30.79 14.62
C ASN A 96 10.10 -31.39 15.79
N GLY A 97 9.92 -30.84 17.00
CA GLY A 97 10.59 -31.31 18.22
C GLY A 97 11.93 -30.64 18.52
N VAL A 98 12.42 -29.74 17.66
CA VAL A 98 13.71 -29.06 17.83
C VAL A 98 13.51 -27.57 18.04
N TRP A 99 14.00 -27.04 19.17
CA TRP A 99 14.04 -25.61 19.45
C TRP A 99 15.18 -24.91 18.72
N GLY A 100 14.94 -23.70 18.27
CA GLY A 100 15.98 -22.87 17.68
C GLY A 100 15.48 -21.49 17.35
N ILE A 101 16.38 -20.67 16.82
CA ILE A 101 16.09 -19.35 16.31
C ILE A 101 15.83 -19.46 14.81
N GLU A 102 14.59 -19.23 14.39
CA GLU A 102 14.27 -18.96 13.00
C GLU A 102 14.58 -17.51 12.66
N ARG A 103 15.51 -17.28 11.74
CA ARG A 103 15.82 -15.96 11.21
C ARG A 103 14.97 -15.67 9.99
N ASN A 104 14.25 -14.56 10.04
CA ASN A 104 13.50 -14.00 8.92
C ASN A 104 14.02 -12.61 8.53
N VAL A 105 14.81 -11.97 9.39
CA VAL A 105 15.42 -10.66 9.17
C VAL A 105 16.92 -10.83 8.96
N GLY A 106 17.42 -10.30 7.85
CA GLY A 106 18.84 -10.19 7.58
C GLY A 106 19.36 -8.83 8.04
N VAL A 107 20.61 -8.79 8.50
CA VAL A 107 21.31 -7.55 8.86
C VAL A 107 22.63 -7.52 8.11
N TYR A 108 22.81 -6.51 7.27
CA TYR A 108 24.07 -6.26 6.57
C TYR A 108 24.72 -4.99 7.10
N GLU A 109 25.99 -5.06 7.48
CA GLU A 109 26.78 -3.90 7.90
C GLU A 109 27.71 -3.49 6.77
N PHE A 110 27.53 -2.28 6.26
CA PHE A 110 28.39 -1.75 5.20
C PHE A 110 29.74 -1.35 5.78
N THR A 111 30.82 -1.83 5.19
CA THR A 111 32.19 -1.65 5.69
C THR A 111 33.03 -0.69 4.85
N GLY A 112 32.59 -0.40 3.62
CA GLY A 112 33.39 0.28 2.61
C GLY A 112 34.24 -0.68 1.76
N ALA A 113 34.26 -1.97 2.08
CA ALA A 113 34.94 -2.98 1.26
C ALA A 113 34.16 -3.33 -0.03
N GLU A 114 32.91 -2.92 -0.13
CA GLU A 114 32.07 -3.18 -1.29
C GLU A 114 32.65 -2.48 -2.54
N ASN A 115 32.30 -2.98 -3.72
CA ASN A 115 32.79 -2.49 -5.00
C ASN A 115 32.06 -1.22 -5.45
N TRP A 116 32.17 -0.17 -4.65
CA TRP A 116 31.56 1.12 -4.89
C TRP A 116 32.07 1.80 -6.16
N GLU A 117 31.14 2.31 -6.95
CA GLU A 117 31.36 3.16 -8.12
C GLU A 117 30.49 4.41 -8.05
N VAL A 118 30.91 5.50 -8.71
CA VAL A 118 30.05 6.68 -8.88
C VAL A 118 28.94 6.35 -9.87
N TYR A 119 27.69 6.52 -9.46
CA TYR A 119 26.53 6.22 -10.29
C TYR A 119 26.12 7.42 -11.13
N SER A 120 26.48 7.38 -12.42
CA SER A 120 26.38 8.51 -13.35
C SER A 120 25.25 8.39 -14.37
N LYS A 121 24.24 7.54 -14.14
CA LYS A 121 23.07 7.47 -15.04
C LYS A 121 22.30 8.79 -15.02
N ASN A 122 21.91 9.29 -16.19
CA ASN A 122 21.22 10.58 -16.32
C ASN A 122 19.95 10.67 -15.47
N SER A 123 19.19 9.57 -15.33
CA SER A 123 17.98 9.51 -14.50
C SER A 123 18.23 9.68 -13.00
N TYR A 124 19.48 9.61 -12.55
CA TYR A 124 19.89 9.79 -11.16
C TYR A 124 20.74 11.03 -10.94
N LYS A 125 21.16 11.72 -12.02
CA LYS A 125 21.95 12.94 -11.95
C LYS A 125 21.11 14.07 -11.35
N ASN A 126 21.67 14.70 -10.34
CA ASN A 126 21.13 15.91 -9.74
C ASN A 126 22.31 16.74 -9.24
N ASP A 127 22.36 18.01 -9.62
CA ASP A 127 23.51 18.89 -9.33
C ASP A 127 23.74 19.12 -7.83
N ASN A 128 22.78 18.76 -6.97
CA ASN A 128 22.85 18.90 -5.51
C ASN A 128 23.18 17.60 -4.77
N THR A 129 23.41 16.48 -5.47
CA THR A 129 23.66 15.18 -4.83
C THR A 129 24.67 14.33 -5.60
N VAL A 130 25.25 13.34 -4.94
CA VAL A 130 26.08 12.30 -5.58
C VAL A 130 25.50 10.93 -5.22
N ALA A 131 25.37 10.05 -6.23
CA ALA A 131 24.95 8.68 -6.02
C ALA A 131 26.12 7.72 -6.24
N PHE A 132 26.18 6.69 -5.42
CA PHE A 132 27.14 5.59 -5.49
C PHE A 132 26.39 4.29 -5.67
N ILE A 133 26.99 3.33 -6.37
CA ILE A 133 26.41 2.01 -6.60
C ILE A 133 27.42 0.92 -6.25
N CYS A 134 26.95 -0.19 -5.70
CA CYS A 134 27.74 -1.41 -5.52
C CYS A 134 26.89 -2.64 -5.89
N ASP A 135 27.55 -3.79 -6.01
CA ASP A 135 26.83 -5.08 -6.03
C ASP A 135 26.04 -5.23 -4.73
N SER A 136 24.81 -5.72 -4.83
CA SER A 136 24.03 -6.07 -3.66
C SER A 136 24.68 -7.29 -2.99
N PRO A 137 25.14 -7.15 -1.74
CA PRO A 137 25.74 -8.27 -1.01
C PRO A 137 24.68 -9.16 -0.34
N ILE A 138 23.39 -8.84 -0.53
CA ILE A 138 22.27 -9.49 0.13
C ILE A 138 21.39 -10.21 -0.88
N ASP A 139 20.89 -11.39 -0.49
CA ASP A 139 19.90 -12.15 -1.25
C ASP A 139 18.49 -11.79 -0.74
N THR A 140 17.82 -10.90 -1.46
CA THR A 140 16.43 -10.55 -1.20
C THR A 140 15.70 -10.20 -2.48
N ASN A 141 14.46 -10.68 -2.57
CA ASN A 141 13.53 -10.28 -3.61
C ASN A 141 12.75 -9.02 -3.20
N ILE A 142 12.48 -8.80 -1.90
CA ILE A 142 11.78 -7.61 -1.43
C ILE A 142 12.78 -6.44 -1.36
N LEU A 143 12.62 -5.49 -2.26
CA LEU A 143 13.52 -4.36 -2.44
C LEU A 143 13.17 -3.17 -1.52
N ASN A 144 12.94 -3.48 -0.24
CA ASN A 144 12.59 -2.53 0.82
C ASN A 144 13.33 -2.95 2.11
N GLY A 145 13.36 -2.11 3.13
CA GLY A 145 14.00 -2.47 4.40
C GLY A 145 14.08 -1.30 5.39
N MET A 146 14.87 -1.45 6.43
CA MET A 146 15.19 -0.37 7.36
C MET A 146 16.69 -0.11 7.34
N CYS A 147 17.12 1.14 7.46
CA CYS A 147 18.53 1.47 7.56
C CYS A 147 18.75 2.47 8.70
N THR A 148 19.91 2.35 9.35
CA THR A 148 20.32 3.21 10.48
C THR A 148 20.64 4.63 10.03
N HIS A 149 21.19 4.79 8.84
CA HIS A 149 21.73 6.08 8.37
C HIS A 149 21.00 6.65 7.15
N PHE A 150 20.05 5.91 6.57
CA PHE A 150 19.36 6.33 5.36
C PHE A 150 17.90 5.90 5.42
N ASP A 151 17.01 6.72 4.87
CA ASP A 151 15.71 6.21 4.44
C ASP A 151 15.90 5.30 3.24
N ILE A 152 15.06 4.26 3.16
CA ILE A 152 15.04 3.36 2.01
C ILE A 152 13.90 3.78 1.09
N LEU A 153 14.27 4.16 -0.13
CA LEU A 153 13.36 4.59 -1.18
C LEU A 153 13.31 3.53 -2.30
N SER A 154 12.20 3.48 -3.03
CA SER A 154 12.13 2.72 -4.28
C SER A 154 13.08 3.29 -5.34
N ASP A 155 13.48 2.48 -6.32
CA ASP A 155 14.26 2.94 -7.49
C ASP A 155 13.58 4.13 -8.21
N LYS A 156 12.24 4.16 -8.22
CA LYS A 156 11.46 5.25 -8.81
C LYS A 156 11.60 6.54 -8.01
N GLU A 157 11.42 6.49 -6.69
CA GLU A 157 11.54 7.65 -5.79
C GLU A 157 12.98 8.17 -5.75
N GLN A 158 13.97 7.29 -5.76
CA GLN A 158 15.39 7.66 -5.70
C GLN A 158 15.85 8.47 -6.91
N LYS A 159 15.23 8.30 -8.09
CA LYS A 159 15.54 9.05 -9.32
C LYS A 159 15.26 10.55 -9.18
N THR A 160 14.21 10.91 -8.43
CA THR A 160 13.81 12.31 -8.22
C THR A 160 14.17 12.85 -6.83
N SER A 161 14.61 11.98 -5.91
CA SER A 161 15.03 12.37 -4.56
C SER A 161 16.28 13.26 -4.58
N ILE A 162 16.27 14.27 -3.71
CA ILE A 162 17.41 15.16 -3.43
C ILE A 162 18.03 14.91 -2.04
N TYR A 163 17.55 13.90 -1.32
CA TYR A 163 17.96 13.62 0.06
C TYR A 163 18.92 12.43 0.15
N ASP A 164 19.58 12.32 1.30
CA ASP A 164 20.36 11.12 1.65
C ASP A 164 19.43 9.91 1.70
N ALA A 165 19.70 8.88 0.90
CA ALA A 165 18.81 7.73 0.78
C ALA A 165 19.52 6.50 0.22
N LEU A 166 18.99 5.32 0.55
CA LEU A 166 19.37 4.04 -0.01
C LEU A 166 18.24 3.50 -0.90
N SER A 167 18.58 2.88 -2.01
CA SER A 167 17.62 2.11 -2.81
C SER A 167 18.28 0.88 -3.41
N PHE A 168 17.47 0.01 -4.00
CA PHE A 168 17.93 -1.12 -4.81
C PHE A 168 17.74 -0.82 -6.29
N SER A 169 18.51 -1.45 -7.17
CA SER A 169 18.15 -1.53 -8.59
C SER A 169 16.85 -2.32 -8.77
N THR A 170 16.15 -2.13 -9.89
CA THR A 170 14.85 -2.78 -10.17
C THR A 170 14.88 -4.31 -10.07
N ASP A 171 16.02 -4.93 -10.33
CA ASP A 171 16.26 -6.38 -10.26
C ASP A 171 16.89 -6.82 -8.93
N GLY A 172 17.12 -5.91 -7.99
CA GLY A 172 17.76 -6.18 -6.69
C GLY A 172 19.26 -6.46 -6.74
N SER A 173 19.89 -6.49 -7.92
CA SER A 173 21.28 -6.89 -8.07
C SER A 173 22.28 -5.84 -7.57
N LYS A 174 21.85 -4.59 -7.39
CA LYS A 174 22.68 -3.46 -6.97
C LYS A 174 22.04 -2.69 -5.84
N ILE A 175 22.87 -2.08 -4.99
CA ILE A 175 22.47 -1.09 -4.00
C ILE A 175 22.97 0.29 -4.44
N ILE A 176 22.11 1.30 -4.33
CA ILE A 176 22.40 2.69 -4.68
C ILE A 176 22.32 3.52 -3.40
N MET A 177 23.42 4.19 -3.03
CA MET A 177 23.46 5.14 -1.91
C MET A 177 23.62 6.57 -2.44
N ARG A 178 22.67 7.44 -2.13
CA ARG A 178 22.70 8.86 -2.48
C ARG A 178 23.10 9.69 -1.27
N PHE A 179 23.95 10.68 -1.51
CA PHE A 179 24.34 11.70 -0.55
C PHE A 179 24.02 13.10 -1.09
N MET A 180 23.54 13.97 -0.22
CA MET A 180 23.48 15.40 -0.51
C MET A 180 24.88 15.99 -0.65
N ASN A 181 25.07 16.96 -1.54
CA ASN A 181 26.37 17.60 -1.76
C ASN A 181 26.93 18.27 -0.51
N VAL A 182 26.05 18.76 0.36
CA VAL A 182 26.41 19.37 1.65
C VAL A 182 27.10 18.37 2.60
N ARG A 183 27.05 17.06 2.32
CA ARG A 183 27.75 16.03 3.11
C ARG A 183 29.23 15.88 2.75
N ASN A 184 29.66 16.49 1.64
CA ASN A 184 31.03 16.40 1.12
C ASN A 184 31.52 14.95 0.83
N ILE A 185 30.59 14.04 0.51
CA ILE A 185 30.89 12.68 0.03
C ILE A 185 30.79 12.69 -1.50
N LYS A 186 31.92 12.91 -2.19
CA LYS A 186 31.93 13.16 -3.65
C LYS A 186 32.66 12.10 -4.47
N THR A 187 33.51 11.30 -3.83
CA THR A 187 34.32 10.27 -4.50
C THR A 187 34.08 8.90 -3.87
N VAL A 188 34.43 7.83 -4.60
CA VAL A 188 34.40 6.46 -4.09
C VAL A 188 35.22 6.34 -2.79
N GLU A 189 36.38 7.01 -2.73
CA GLU A 189 37.22 7.02 -1.54
C GLU A 189 36.51 7.68 -0.34
N ASN A 190 35.70 8.72 -0.57
CA ASN A 190 34.95 9.37 0.51
C ASN A 190 33.88 8.44 1.10
N ILE A 191 33.10 7.74 0.28
CA ILE A 191 32.07 6.82 0.79
C ILE A 191 32.71 5.64 1.53
N LYS A 192 33.81 5.08 1.01
CA LYS A 192 34.53 4.00 1.69
C LYS A 192 35.05 4.42 3.06
N ASN A 193 35.68 5.59 3.14
CA ASN A 193 36.15 6.14 4.42
C ASN A 193 35.01 6.47 5.38
N PHE A 194 33.89 7.01 4.87
CA PHE A 194 32.70 7.24 5.68
C PHE A 194 32.20 5.93 6.30
N LEU A 195 31.96 4.90 5.50
CA LEU A 195 31.47 3.60 5.99
C LEU A 195 32.46 2.96 6.97
N TYR A 196 33.75 2.95 6.66
CA TYR A 196 34.79 2.45 7.55
C TYR A 196 34.80 3.18 8.90
N SER A 197 34.72 4.53 8.87
CA SER A 197 34.71 5.35 10.09
C SER A 197 33.49 5.07 10.98
N GLN A 198 32.32 4.82 10.39
CA GLN A 198 31.12 4.44 11.14
C GLN A 198 31.29 3.09 11.85
N ASN A 199 31.95 2.11 11.20
CA ASN A 199 32.19 0.81 11.82
C ASN A 199 33.13 0.89 13.03
N ILE A 200 34.29 1.54 12.88
CA ILE A 200 35.28 1.60 13.97
C ILE A 200 34.82 2.44 15.17
N THR A 201 33.80 3.29 14.98
CA THR A 201 33.18 4.08 16.05
C THR A 201 31.96 3.40 16.68
N GLY A 202 31.62 2.17 16.25
CA GLY A 202 30.49 1.40 16.78
C GLY A 202 29.12 1.88 16.29
N SER A 203 29.08 2.75 15.26
CA SER A 203 27.87 3.27 14.64
C SER A 203 27.73 2.76 13.21
N SER A 204 28.03 1.49 12.95
CA SER A 204 28.01 0.89 11.61
C SER A 204 26.73 1.22 10.83
N VAL A 205 26.86 1.47 9.53
CA VAL A 205 25.69 1.61 8.64
C VAL A 205 25.08 0.22 8.44
N LYS A 206 24.00 -0.06 9.19
CA LYS A 206 23.26 -1.33 9.12
C LYS A 206 22.02 -1.21 8.25
N LEU A 207 21.84 -2.19 7.35
CA LEU A 207 20.66 -2.45 6.54
C LEU A 207 19.96 -3.71 7.05
N PHE A 208 18.71 -3.55 7.48
CA PHE A 208 17.82 -4.63 7.86
C PHE A 208 16.94 -4.97 6.66
N TYR A 209 17.00 -6.22 6.21
CA TYR A 209 16.33 -6.66 4.99
C TYR A 209 15.55 -7.95 5.20
N PHE A 210 14.61 -8.19 4.30
CA PHE A 210 13.75 -9.37 4.30
C PHE A 210 14.56 -10.58 3.80
N LEU A 211 14.75 -11.63 4.60
CA LEU A 211 15.39 -12.84 4.11
C LEU A 211 14.49 -13.54 3.08
N ASN A 212 15.05 -13.82 1.91
CA ASN A 212 14.36 -14.60 0.88
C ASN A 212 14.12 -16.04 1.39
N THR A 213 15.15 -16.64 1.99
CA THR A 213 15.08 -17.96 2.64
C THR A 213 15.39 -17.82 4.13
N PRO A 214 14.44 -18.14 5.03
CA PRO A 214 14.70 -18.17 6.47
C PRO A 214 15.78 -19.19 6.84
N THR A 215 16.58 -18.89 7.85
CA THR A 215 17.55 -19.84 8.44
C THR A 215 17.06 -20.33 9.80
N PHE A 216 17.62 -21.44 10.29
CA PHE A 216 17.27 -21.99 11.60
C PHE A 216 18.53 -22.35 12.39
N GLU A 217 18.77 -21.63 13.47
CA GLU A 217 19.90 -21.82 14.39
C GLU A 217 19.44 -22.71 15.54
N VAL A 218 19.90 -23.97 15.54
CA VAL A 218 19.50 -24.95 16.57
C VAL A 218 20.22 -24.65 17.89
N PHE A 219 19.49 -24.69 19.00
CA PHE A 219 20.11 -24.62 20.33
C PHE A 219 20.75 -25.96 20.73
N ASP A 220 21.77 -25.92 21.59
CA ASP A 220 22.43 -27.11 22.10
C ASP A 220 21.49 -28.03 22.91
N ASP A 221 21.91 -29.29 23.08
CA ASP A 221 21.11 -30.35 23.72
C ASP A 221 20.66 -30.00 25.15
N ASP A 222 21.47 -29.26 25.91
CA ASP A 222 21.12 -28.85 27.28
C ASP A 222 19.97 -27.83 27.25
N ILE A 223 20.04 -26.84 26.35
CA ILE A 223 18.97 -25.86 26.15
C ILE A 223 17.71 -26.54 25.58
N GLN A 224 17.84 -27.51 24.67
CA GLN A 224 16.69 -28.29 24.18
C GLN A 224 15.92 -28.92 25.34
N LEU A 225 16.63 -29.60 26.25
CA LEU A 225 16.03 -30.27 27.41
C LEU A 225 15.36 -29.27 28.35
N LYS A 226 16.02 -28.14 28.62
CA LYS A 226 15.48 -27.09 29.49
C LYS A 226 14.22 -26.44 28.91
N LEU A 227 14.22 -26.15 27.60
CA LEU A 227 13.05 -25.59 26.91
C LEU A 227 11.90 -26.59 26.87
N ASN A 228 12.18 -27.87 26.62
CA ASN A 228 11.15 -28.91 26.66
C ASN A 228 10.53 -29.04 28.05
N ASP A 229 11.35 -29.07 29.11
CA ASP A 229 10.85 -29.09 30.50
C ASP A 229 10.01 -27.86 30.83
N ALA A 230 10.44 -26.67 30.41
CA ALA A 230 9.72 -25.43 30.64
C ALA A 230 8.37 -25.36 29.91
N PHE A 231 8.34 -25.68 28.62
CA PHE A 231 7.18 -25.45 27.75
C PHE A 231 6.20 -26.62 27.66
N TYR A 232 6.60 -27.83 28.06
CA TYR A 232 5.72 -29.01 28.11
C TYR A 232 5.32 -29.42 29.54
N SER A 233 5.58 -28.58 30.53
CA SER A 233 5.09 -28.79 31.91
C SER A 233 3.63 -28.32 32.09
N ASP A 234 2.94 -28.90 33.08
CA ASP A 234 1.54 -28.60 33.44
C ASP A 234 1.23 -27.12 33.78
N ASN A 235 2.24 -26.23 33.79
CA ASN A 235 2.12 -24.82 34.19
C ASN A 235 2.84 -23.84 33.25
N ILE A 236 2.72 -24.05 31.93
CA ILE A 236 3.30 -23.17 30.89
C ILE A 236 2.97 -21.66 31.07
N ASN A 237 1.81 -21.34 31.67
CA ASN A 237 1.37 -19.97 31.96
C ASN A 237 2.19 -19.25 33.06
N SER A 238 3.19 -19.90 33.66
CA SER A 238 4.06 -19.33 34.69
C SER A 238 5.45 -18.91 34.18
N LEU A 239 5.68 -18.97 32.86
CA LEU A 239 6.95 -18.56 32.26
C LEU A 239 7.12 -17.04 32.26
N GLY A 240 8.13 -16.57 33.00
CA GLY A 240 8.61 -15.20 32.94
C GLY A 240 9.76 -15.03 31.95
N PHE A 241 10.10 -13.79 31.63
CA PHE A 241 11.27 -13.45 30.83
C PHE A 241 11.89 -12.13 31.32
N SER A 242 13.16 -11.90 30.99
CA SER A 242 13.86 -10.64 31.27
C SER A 242 14.50 -10.10 30.00
N ASP A 243 13.76 -9.27 29.27
CA ASP A 243 14.24 -8.43 28.19
C ASP A 243 13.26 -7.27 28.00
N LYS A 244 13.75 -6.04 27.85
CA LYS A 244 12.89 -4.84 27.73
C LYS A 244 12.13 -4.76 26.40
N ASN A 245 12.62 -5.45 25.37
CA ASN A 245 12.09 -5.45 24.02
C ASN A 245 11.16 -6.65 23.77
N LEU A 246 11.15 -7.66 24.66
CA LEU A 246 10.18 -8.73 24.65
C LEU A 246 8.92 -8.31 25.39
N LYS A 247 7.74 -8.50 24.78
CA LYS A 247 6.45 -8.12 25.38
C LYS A 247 5.66 -9.32 25.89
N THR A 248 5.63 -10.40 25.12
CA THR A 248 4.82 -11.59 25.39
C THR A 248 5.54 -12.83 24.86
N ILE A 249 5.15 -13.98 25.38
CA ILE A 249 5.40 -15.28 24.76
C ILE A 249 4.05 -15.74 24.21
N ASP A 250 4.00 -16.03 22.92
CA ASP A 250 2.78 -16.43 22.25
C ASP A 250 2.65 -17.95 22.27
N PHE A 251 1.45 -18.48 22.44
CA PHE A 251 1.19 -19.93 22.50
C PHE A 251 0.43 -20.46 21.29
N SER A 252 0.24 -19.61 20.27
CA SER A 252 -0.24 -20.01 18.95
C SER A 252 0.41 -19.15 17.87
N ASP A 253 0.61 -19.75 16.69
CA ASP A 253 0.99 -19.04 15.45
C ASP A 253 -0.20 -18.95 14.48
N SER A 254 -1.41 -19.14 14.99
CA SER A 254 -2.60 -19.25 14.15
C SER A 254 -2.93 -17.89 13.53
N VAL A 255 -3.14 -17.91 12.22
CA VAL A 255 -3.67 -16.76 11.49
C VAL A 255 -5.14 -16.96 11.15
N SER A 256 -5.88 -15.86 11.01
CA SER A 256 -7.28 -15.87 10.59
C SER A 256 -7.45 -14.98 9.36
N LEU A 257 -8.08 -15.51 8.33
CA LEU A 257 -8.45 -14.75 7.14
C LEU A 257 -9.58 -13.76 7.43
N ASN A 258 -9.60 -12.68 6.65
CA ASN A 258 -10.65 -11.67 6.72
C ASN A 258 -11.99 -12.24 6.24
N THR A 259 -12.90 -12.47 7.19
CA THR A 259 -14.22 -13.05 6.91
C THR A 259 -15.16 -12.11 6.16
N ASN A 260 -14.77 -10.88 5.82
CA ASN A 260 -15.54 -10.05 4.88
C ASN A 260 -15.26 -10.42 3.42
N VAL A 261 -14.11 -11.06 3.16
CA VAL A 261 -13.69 -11.50 1.83
C VAL A 261 -13.83 -13.01 1.68
N PHE A 262 -13.43 -13.77 2.69
CA PHE A 262 -13.42 -15.24 2.67
C PHE A 262 -14.62 -15.81 3.45
N ASN A 263 -15.19 -16.92 2.98
CA ASN A 263 -16.28 -17.62 3.68
C ASN A 263 -15.78 -18.42 4.90
N SER A 264 -14.49 -18.73 4.95
CA SER A 264 -13.80 -19.42 6.03
C SER A 264 -12.66 -18.55 6.55
N ASN A 265 -12.25 -18.78 7.80
CA ASN A 265 -11.05 -18.17 8.37
C ASN A 265 -9.74 -18.84 7.90
N THR A 266 -9.83 -19.87 7.05
CA THR A 266 -8.70 -20.61 6.44
C THR A 266 -9.06 -21.15 5.05
N LEU A 267 -8.07 -21.24 4.17
CA LEU A 267 -8.09 -21.91 2.86
C LEU A 267 -7.61 -23.37 2.95
N GLY A 268 -7.36 -23.88 4.17
CA GLY A 268 -6.83 -25.23 4.41
C GLY A 268 -5.34 -25.38 4.08
N ASN A 269 -4.63 -24.28 3.87
CA ASN A 269 -3.19 -24.26 3.60
C ASN A 269 -2.54 -23.10 4.34
N GLU A 270 -1.76 -23.42 5.37
CA GLU A 270 -1.18 -22.42 6.28
C GLU A 270 -0.33 -21.35 5.56
N LYS A 271 0.41 -21.73 4.52
CA LYS A 271 1.25 -20.78 3.77
C LYS A 271 0.39 -19.79 2.96
N LEU A 272 -0.69 -20.27 2.34
CA LEU A 272 -1.68 -19.41 1.68
C LEU A 272 -2.40 -18.54 2.72
N ASP A 273 -2.80 -19.12 3.83
CA ASP A 273 -3.51 -18.39 4.89
C ASP A 273 -2.68 -17.21 5.38
N ARG A 274 -1.40 -17.46 5.71
CA ARG A 274 -0.44 -16.42 6.14
C ARG A 274 -0.32 -15.29 5.11
N PHE A 275 -0.26 -15.61 3.82
CA PHE A 275 -0.20 -14.61 2.77
C PHE A 275 -1.52 -13.82 2.66
N PHE A 276 -2.65 -14.51 2.62
CA PHE A 276 -3.97 -13.89 2.41
C PHE A 276 -4.53 -13.22 3.67
N THR A 277 -3.91 -13.36 4.85
CA THR A 277 -4.23 -12.52 6.03
C THR A 277 -4.11 -11.02 5.74
N GLY A 278 -3.21 -10.65 4.83
CA GLY A 278 -3.02 -9.26 4.44
C GLY A 278 -4.18 -8.71 3.62
N VAL A 279 -5.08 -9.55 3.09
CA VAL A 279 -6.19 -9.07 2.26
C VAL A 279 -7.24 -8.39 3.13
N THR A 280 -7.36 -7.08 2.96
CA THR A 280 -8.24 -6.21 3.73
C THR A 280 -9.58 -5.99 3.05
N ASP A 281 -9.62 -6.02 1.72
CA ASP A 281 -10.86 -5.95 0.94
C ASP A 281 -10.68 -6.58 -0.45
N LEU A 282 -11.79 -6.95 -1.08
CA LEU A 282 -11.82 -7.48 -2.44
C LEU A 282 -13.16 -7.15 -3.10
N LYS A 283 -13.07 -6.58 -4.31
CA LYS A 283 -14.22 -6.27 -5.16
C LYS A 283 -14.10 -6.91 -6.53
N ILE A 284 -15.18 -7.53 -6.98
CA ILE A 284 -15.29 -8.21 -8.27
C ILE A 284 -16.27 -7.42 -9.12
N TYR A 285 -15.76 -6.82 -10.18
CA TYR A 285 -16.52 -5.97 -11.09
C TYR A 285 -16.88 -6.74 -12.35
N ASN A 286 -18.06 -6.45 -12.87
CA ASN A 286 -18.63 -7.11 -14.05
C ASN A 286 -18.68 -8.64 -13.95
N SER A 287 -18.91 -9.18 -12.74
CA SER A 287 -19.14 -10.61 -12.54
C SER A 287 -20.52 -11.03 -13.03
N GLY A 288 -20.63 -12.27 -13.50
CA GLY A 288 -21.92 -12.95 -13.65
C GLY A 288 -22.29 -13.76 -12.40
N ASN A 289 -22.96 -14.88 -12.63
CA ASN A 289 -23.43 -15.79 -11.57
C ASN A 289 -22.34 -16.75 -11.07
N GLU A 290 -21.12 -16.66 -11.60
CA GLU A 290 -20.01 -17.55 -11.28
C GLU A 290 -19.55 -17.36 -9.83
N ARG A 291 -19.01 -18.42 -9.24
CA ARG A 291 -18.31 -18.33 -7.95
C ARG A 291 -16.82 -18.19 -8.17
N TYR A 292 -16.12 -17.48 -7.29
CA TYR A 292 -14.69 -17.19 -7.43
C TYR A 292 -13.90 -17.85 -6.30
N PHE A 293 -12.74 -18.40 -6.61
CA PHE A 293 -11.93 -19.20 -5.68
C PHE A 293 -10.47 -18.75 -5.79
N ILE A 294 -9.76 -18.67 -4.66
CA ILE A 294 -8.30 -18.55 -4.69
C ILE A 294 -7.76 -19.75 -5.47
N ASN A 295 -6.96 -19.49 -6.51
CA ASN A 295 -6.35 -20.55 -7.30
C ASN A 295 -4.90 -20.79 -6.86
N GLY A 296 -4.18 -19.72 -6.48
CA GLY A 296 -2.83 -19.86 -5.95
C GLY A 296 -1.95 -18.63 -6.11
N ILE A 297 -0.69 -18.82 -5.74
CA ILE A 297 0.40 -17.85 -5.78
C ILE A 297 1.55 -18.47 -6.59
N ASN A 298 2.09 -17.70 -7.53
CA ASN A 298 3.26 -18.06 -8.31
C ASN A 298 4.35 -16.98 -8.10
N LEU A 299 5.54 -17.42 -7.75
CA LEU A 299 6.68 -16.59 -7.38
C LEU A 299 7.64 -16.45 -8.56
N SER A 300 8.21 -15.26 -8.70
CA SER A 300 9.32 -14.97 -9.60
C SER A 300 10.29 -14.01 -8.93
N ASN A 301 11.47 -13.81 -9.50
CA ASN A 301 12.45 -12.84 -8.98
C ASN A 301 11.97 -11.38 -9.08
N THR A 302 10.91 -11.11 -9.84
CA THR A 302 10.41 -9.73 -10.06
C THR A 302 9.12 -9.43 -9.33
N GLY A 303 8.44 -10.44 -8.81
CA GLY A 303 7.17 -10.26 -8.13
C GLY A 303 6.41 -11.55 -7.79
N ILE A 304 5.23 -11.34 -7.25
CA ILE A 304 4.28 -12.36 -6.77
C ILE A 304 3.04 -12.28 -7.67
N GLU A 305 2.80 -13.31 -8.48
CA GLU A 305 1.55 -13.47 -9.21
C GLU A 305 0.52 -14.14 -8.30
N ILE A 306 -0.63 -13.48 -8.13
CA ILE A 306 -1.80 -14.03 -7.46
C ILE A 306 -2.80 -14.43 -8.53
N SER A 307 -3.43 -15.59 -8.35
CA SER A 307 -4.47 -16.07 -9.25
C SER A 307 -5.76 -16.44 -8.52
N ILE A 308 -6.88 -16.06 -9.13
CA ILE A 308 -8.24 -16.43 -8.73
C ILE A 308 -8.86 -17.14 -9.93
N LYS A 309 -9.60 -18.22 -9.70
CA LYS A 309 -10.38 -18.90 -10.75
C LYS A 309 -11.87 -18.73 -10.50
N ASP A 310 -12.66 -18.63 -11.55
CA ASP A 310 -14.12 -18.74 -11.42
C ASP A 310 -14.60 -20.20 -11.53
N SER A 311 -15.90 -20.42 -11.34
CA SER A 311 -16.54 -21.74 -11.43
C SER A 311 -16.52 -22.34 -12.84
N ASP A 312 -16.21 -21.53 -13.86
CA ASP A 312 -16.02 -21.98 -15.25
C ASP A 312 -14.54 -22.33 -15.54
N ASN A 313 -13.67 -22.27 -14.53
CA ASN A 313 -12.22 -22.46 -14.60
C ASN A 313 -11.47 -21.35 -15.36
N ILE A 314 -12.05 -20.18 -15.53
CA ILE A 314 -11.34 -19.03 -16.09
C ILE A 314 -10.48 -18.40 -14.99
N VAL A 315 -9.20 -18.17 -15.30
CA VAL A 315 -8.20 -17.69 -14.35
C VAL A 315 -7.95 -16.20 -14.54
N TYR A 316 -8.01 -15.46 -13.43
CA TYR A 316 -7.69 -14.05 -13.32
C TYR A 316 -6.37 -13.89 -12.59
N LYS A 317 -5.46 -13.08 -13.13
CA LYS A 317 -4.10 -12.92 -12.61
C LYS A 317 -3.76 -11.47 -12.36
N GLY A 318 -3.05 -11.20 -11.26
CA GLY A 318 -2.46 -9.91 -10.94
C GLY A 318 -1.09 -10.08 -10.29
N ILE A 319 -0.22 -9.09 -10.40
CA ILE A 319 1.18 -9.18 -9.98
C ILE A 319 1.52 -8.07 -9.00
N ILE A 320 2.05 -8.45 -7.83
CA ILE A 320 2.76 -7.55 -6.91
C ILE A 320 4.21 -7.49 -7.37
N LYS A 321 4.69 -6.32 -7.79
CA LYS A 321 6.07 -6.16 -8.27
C LYS A 321 6.96 -5.67 -7.14
N TYR A 322 8.04 -6.39 -6.84
CA TYR A 322 8.87 -6.08 -5.69
C TYR A 322 9.47 -4.67 -5.71
N TYR A 323 9.95 -4.22 -6.87
CA TYR A 323 10.62 -2.92 -7.02
C TYR A 323 9.71 -1.70 -6.79
N ASN A 324 8.39 -1.89 -6.73
CA ASN A 324 7.40 -0.82 -6.57
C ASN A 324 6.41 -1.11 -5.44
N SER A 325 6.73 -2.05 -4.55
CA SER A 325 5.84 -2.46 -3.47
C SER A 325 6.50 -2.16 -2.12
N ASN A 326 5.72 -1.60 -1.20
CA ASN A 326 6.20 -1.29 0.14
C ASN A 326 5.70 -2.34 1.13
N PHE A 327 6.62 -3.14 1.67
CA PHE A 327 6.34 -4.20 2.65
C PHE A 327 6.48 -3.74 4.11
N ILE A 328 6.70 -2.46 4.37
CA ILE A 328 6.97 -1.93 5.71
C ILE A 328 5.79 -1.11 6.21
N ASN A 329 5.26 -0.25 5.34
CA ASN A 329 4.19 0.66 5.71
C ASN A 329 2.88 -0.12 5.86
N ASP A 330 2.14 0.20 6.93
CA ASP A 330 0.80 -0.34 7.22
C ASP A 330 -0.24 0.33 6.31
N LYS A 331 -0.06 0.19 4.99
CA LYS A 331 -0.95 0.73 3.94
C LYS A 331 -1.39 -0.38 3.00
N ASN A 332 -2.60 -0.23 2.47
CA ASN A 332 -3.11 -1.14 1.45
C ASN A 332 -2.43 -0.89 0.10
N THR A 333 -2.12 -1.97 -0.61
CA THR A 333 -1.70 -2.00 -2.00
C THR A 333 -2.85 -2.57 -2.81
N GLU A 334 -3.27 -1.87 -3.87
CA GLU A 334 -4.27 -2.38 -4.80
C GLU A 334 -3.62 -3.30 -5.84
N ILE A 335 -4.25 -4.46 -6.07
CA ILE A 335 -3.89 -5.41 -7.10
C ILE A 335 -5.09 -5.61 -8.00
N ILE A 336 -4.89 -5.41 -9.30
CA ILE A 336 -5.91 -5.65 -10.31
C ILE A 336 -5.62 -6.99 -10.97
N LEU A 337 -6.54 -7.94 -10.83
CA LEU A 337 -6.49 -9.23 -11.49
C LEU A 337 -7.43 -9.25 -12.69
N ARG A 338 -6.93 -9.75 -13.83
CA ARG A 338 -7.65 -9.81 -15.11
C ARG A 338 -7.47 -11.17 -15.78
N SER A 339 -8.40 -11.50 -16.65
CA SER A 339 -8.34 -12.66 -17.55
C SER A 339 -8.28 -12.18 -18.99
N ASP A 340 -7.67 -12.97 -19.87
CA ASP A 340 -7.69 -12.72 -21.32
C ASP A 340 -9.03 -13.14 -21.96
N SER A 341 -9.88 -13.87 -21.24
CA SER A 341 -11.12 -14.48 -21.78
C SER A 341 -12.42 -13.81 -21.32
N LYS A 342 -12.39 -13.02 -20.23
CA LYS A 342 -13.56 -12.32 -19.68
C LYS A 342 -13.16 -10.89 -19.29
N ASP A 343 -14.10 -9.95 -19.39
CA ASP A 343 -13.91 -8.54 -19.02
C ASP A 343 -14.11 -8.27 -17.52
N THR A 344 -14.45 -9.30 -16.73
CA THR A 344 -14.45 -9.26 -15.26
C THR A 344 -13.12 -8.73 -14.72
N VAL A 345 -13.19 -7.83 -13.74
CA VAL A 345 -12.02 -7.25 -13.07
C VAL A 345 -12.12 -7.52 -11.59
N ILE A 346 -11.07 -8.10 -11.00
CA ILE A 346 -10.99 -8.28 -9.54
C ILE A 346 -10.00 -7.28 -9.00
N ARG A 347 -10.43 -6.42 -8.08
CA ARG A 347 -9.55 -5.52 -7.33
C ARG A 347 -9.40 -6.06 -5.92
N MET A 348 -8.17 -6.31 -5.52
CA MET A 348 -7.82 -6.82 -4.21
C MET A 348 -6.98 -5.78 -3.48
N LEU A 349 -7.39 -5.39 -2.28
CA LEU A 349 -6.59 -4.57 -1.38
C LEU A 349 -5.83 -5.50 -0.43
N ILE A 350 -4.50 -5.39 -0.43
CA ILE A 350 -3.62 -6.19 0.43
C ILE A 350 -2.68 -5.28 1.22
N ASN A 351 -2.54 -5.55 2.51
CA ASN A 351 -1.56 -4.89 3.36
C ASN A 351 -0.29 -5.74 3.42
N LEU A 352 0.73 -5.34 2.68
CA LEU A 352 1.98 -6.09 2.54
C LEU A 352 2.86 -6.10 3.79
N SER A 353 2.62 -5.19 4.76
CA SER A 353 3.31 -5.23 6.05
C SER A 353 2.87 -6.41 6.94
N LYS A 354 1.74 -7.04 6.60
CA LYS A 354 1.17 -8.16 7.35
C LYS A 354 1.48 -9.53 6.76
N VAL A 355 2.04 -9.57 5.55
CA VAL A 355 2.21 -10.84 4.82
C VAL A 355 3.62 -11.41 4.96
N LYS A 356 3.69 -12.74 5.03
CA LYS A 356 4.91 -13.50 4.76
C LYS A 356 4.79 -14.08 3.35
N ILE A 357 5.75 -13.79 2.49
CA ILE A 357 5.79 -14.39 1.15
C ILE A 357 6.11 -15.88 1.30
N PRO A 358 5.39 -16.78 0.62
CA PRO A 358 5.76 -18.18 0.52
C PRO A 358 7.16 -18.39 -0.07
N LEU A 359 7.77 -19.54 0.22
CA LEU A 359 9.08 -19.91 -0.35
C LEU A 359 8.99 -20.65 -1.69
N GLU A 360 7.77 -21.03 -2.08
CA GLU A 360 7.50 -21.83 -3.25
C GLU A 360 6.15 -21.43 -3.86
N ASN A 361 5.94 -21.82 -5.10
CA ASN A 361 4.64 -21.69 -5.75
C ASN A 361 3.61 -22.55 -5.03
N ILE A 362 2.44 -21.99 -4.76
CA ILE A 362 1.38 -22.73 -4.07
C ILE A 362 0.11 -22.61 -4.89
N TYR A 363 -0.45 -23.76 -5.26
CA TYR A 363 -1.77 -23.86 -5.88
C TYR A 363 -2.72 -24.54 -4.92
N THR A 364 -3.99 -24.13 -4.95
CA THR A 364 -5.02 -24.73 -4.12
C THR A 364 -6.21 -25.15 -4.96
N ASN A 365 -6.79 -26.28 -4.55
CA ASN A 365 -8.08 -26.76 -5.05
C ASN A 365 -9.20 -26.42 -4.06
N SER A 366 -9.00 -25.40 -3.20
CA SER A 366 -10.01 -24.94 -2.26
C SER A 366 -11.37 -24.82 -2.95
N SER A 367 -12.35 -25.53 -2.40
CA SER A 367 -13.75 -25.45 -2.79
C SER A 367 -14.48 -24.31 -2.12
N GLU A 368 -13.80 -23.56 -1.23
CA GLU A 368 -14.38 -22.41 -0.53
C GLU A 368 -14.37 -21.19 -1.44
N PRO A 369 -15.54 -20.72 -1.89
CA PRO A 369 -15.60 -19.52 -2.71
C PRO A 369 -15.30 -18.28 -1.86
N LEU A 370 -14.88 -17.21 -2.52
CA LEU A 370 -14.95 -15.85 -1.98
C LEU A 370 -16.40 -15.49 -1.66
N LYS A 371 -16.59 -14.53 -0.75
CA LYS A 371 -17.93 -14.08 -0.38
C LYS A 371 -18.66 -13.44 -1.56
N GLU A 372 -19.96 -13.70 -1.65
CA GLU A 372 -20.81 -13.11 -2.69
C GLU A 372 -20.88 -11.58 -2.57
N SER A 373 -20.75 -11.04 -1.34
CA SER A 373 -20.65 -9.60 -1.08
C SER A 373 -19.42 -8.92 -1.70
N CYS A 374 -18.44 -9.68 -2.16
CA CYS A 374 -17.31 -9.16 -2.93
C CYS A 374 -17.73 -8.76 -4.34
N LYS A 375 -18.83 -9.30 -4.89
CA LYS A 375 -19.32 -8.92 -6.22
C LYS A 375 -19.95 -7.53 -6.14
N SER A 376 -19.39 -6.61 -6.92
CA SER A 376 -19.93 -5.28 -7.08
C SER A 376 -21.13 -5.34 -8.00
N GLN A 377 -22.25 -4.79 -7.53
CA GLN A 377 -23.41 -4.56 -8.39
C GLN A 377 -23.07 -3.46 -9.38
N ILE A 378 -23.48 -3.65 -10.62
CA ILE A 378 -23.40 -2.58 -11.61
C ILE A 378 -24.53 -1.61 -11.29
N GLU A 379 -24.18 -0.35 -11.11
CA GLU A 379 -25.14 0.70 -10.79
C GLU A 379 -24.86 1.93 -11.65
N THR A 380 -25.81 2.85 -11.68
CA THR A 380 -25.64 4.13 -12.36
C THR A 380 -25.76 5.27 -11.37
N VAL A 381 -24.83 6.21 -11.46
CA VAL A 381 -24.88 7.46 -10.73
C VAL A 381 -25.21 8.56 -11.73
N VAL A 382 -26.49 8.89 -11.75
CA VAL A 382 -27.06 9.97 -12.57
C VAL A 382 -27.57 11.07 -11.65
N PRO A 383 -27.51 12.34 -12.07
CA PRO A 383 -28.24 13.38 -11.37
C PRO A 383 -29.75 13.11 -11.47
N ASP A 384 -30.48 13.32 -10.36
CA ASP A 384 -31.95 13.25 -10.37
C ASP A 384 -32.55 14.29 -11.32
N LYS A 385 -31.83 15.41 -11.50
CA LYS A 385 -32.28 16.56 -12.27
C LYS A 385 -31.16 17.24 -13.04
N VAL A 386 -31.42 17.58 -14.30
CA VAL A 386 -30.52 18.29 -15.20
C VAL A 386 -31.23 19.48 -15.82
N TYR A 387 -30.61 20.65 -15.76
CA TYR A 387 -31.17 21.87 -16.34
C TYR A 387 -30.64 22.06 -17.76
N TYR A 388 -31.50 22.45 -18.69
CA TYR A 388 -31.10 22.76 -20.07
C TYR A 388 -31.78 24.02 -20.60
N THR A 389 -31.16 24.66 -21.59
CA THR A 389 -31.67 25.85 -22.28
C THR A 389 -31.91 25.55 -23.76
N ARG A 390 -32.67 26.43 -24.46
CA ARG A 390 -33.00 26.26 -25.88
C ARG A 390 -31.77 26.27 -26.80
N SER A 391 -30.72 26.99 -26.42
CA SER A 391 -29.47 27.13 -27.17
C SER A 391 -28.39 26.13 -26.73
N GLY A 392 -28.61 25.40 -25.63
CA GLY A 392 -27.59 24.57 -24.99
C GLY A 392 -27.55 23.13 -25.51
N ASN A 393 -26.37 22.67 -25.90
CA ASN A 393 -26.08 21.24 -26.05
C ASN A 393 -25.83 20.64 -24.66
N THR A 394 -26.90 20.50 -23.86
CA THR A 394 -26.79 19.79 -22.57
C THR A 394 -26.82 18.30 -22.85
N GLU A 395 -25.71 17.62 -22.56
CA GLU A 395 -25.48 16.24 -22.96
C GLU A 395 -25.22 15.38 -21.73
N ILE A 396 -25.95 14.27 -21.61
CA ILE A 396 -25.61 13.20 -20.65
C ILE A 396 -25.06 12.02 -21.43
N TYR A 397 -23.88 11.58 -21.01
CA TYR A 397 -23.28 10.33 -21.46
C TYR A 397 -23.53 9.26 -20.40
N LEU A 398 -24.58 8.45 -20.57
CA LEU A 398 -24.92 7.39 -19.60
C LEU A 398 -23.80 6.37 -19.43
N SER A 399 -22.92 6.21 -20.42
CA SER A 399 -21.71 5.40 -20.27
C SER A 399 -20.80 5.86 -19.13
N ASN A 400 -20.77 7.17 -18.86
CA ASN A 400 -19.93 7.75 -17.82
C ASN A 400 -20.58 7.69 -16.44
N THR A 401 -21.84 7.23 -16.37
CA THR A 401 -22.60 7.14 -15.12
C THR A 401 -22.51 5.74 -14.51
N VAL A 402 -22.03 4.75 -15.26
CA VAL A 402 -21.91 3.37 -14.78
C VAL A 402 -20.76 3.26 -13.78
N ILE A 403 -21.08 2.87 -12.56
CA ILE A 403 -20.12 2.40 -11.57
C ILE A 403 -20.07 0.88 -11.64
N SER A 404 -18.87 0.33 -11.43
CA SER A 404 -18.66 -1.12 -11.36
C SER A 404 -18.90 -1.92 -12.65
N GLY A 405 -19.19 -1.24 -13.77
CA GLY A 405 -19.40 -1.86 -15.09
C GLY A 405 -18.12 -2.15 -15.87
N GLY A 406 -18.18 -3.16 -16.74
CA GLY A 406 -17.14 -3.46 -17.73
C GLY A 406 -17.23 -2.57 -18.98
N SER A 407 -16.29 -2.74 -19.92
CA SER A 407 -16.28 -2.00 -21.20
C SER A 407 -17.54 -2.24 -22.05
N THR A 408 -18.26 -3.33 -21.77
CA THR A 408 -19.49 -3.76 -22.43
C THR A 408 -20.76 -3.18 -21.81
N ALA A 409 -20.72 -2.67 -20.57
CA ALA A 409 -21.89 -2.11 -19.87
C ALA A 409 -22.55 -0.97 -20.67
N ASN A 410 -21.74 -0.23 -21.42
CA ASN A 410 -22.21 0.83 -22.32
C ASN A 410 -23.16 0.30 -23.41
N SER A 411 -23.02 -0.95 -23.85
CA SER A 411 -23.88 -1.51 -24.91
C SER A 411 -25.26 -1.97 -24.41
N GLU A 412 -25.51 -1.89 -23.10
CA GLU A 412 -26.67 -2.50 -22.45
C GLU A 412 -27.72 -1.48 -21.99
N PHE A 413 -27.50 -0.19 -22.25
CA PHE A 413 -28.49 0.84 -21.99
C PHE A 413 -29.66 0.76 -22.99
N LYS A 414 -30.88 0.82 -22.47
CA LYS A 414 -32.07 1.15 -23.27
C LYS A 414 -32.71 2.39 -22.70
N VAL A 415 -32.86 3.41 -23.54
CA VAL A 415 -33.40 4.72 -23.15
C VAL A 415 -34.76 4.92 -23.81
N THR A 416 -35.74 5.37 -23.02
CA THR A 416 -37.08 5.72 -23.48
C THR A 416 -37.46 7.08 -22.88
N ALA A 417 -37.86 8.01 -23.73
CA ALA A 417 -38.38 9.32 -23.31
C ALA A 417 -39.91 9.36 -23.46
N ASN A 418 -40.55 10.22 -22.67
CA ASN A 418 -42.00 10.40 -22.76
C ASN A 418 -42.45 11.07 -24.07
N ASN A 419 -41.59 11.91 -24.69
CA ASN A 419 -41.84 12.61 -25.97
C ASN A 419 -40.64 12.42 -26.93
N TYR A 420 -40.89 12.34 -28.25
CA TYR A 420 -39.99 11.83 -29.32
C TYR A 420 -38.75 12.68 -29.67
N SER A 421 -38.24 13.50 -28.77
CA SER A 421 -37.29 14.56 -29.12
C SER A 421 -35.91 14.31 -28.50
N TYR A 422 -35.18 13.29 -28.98
CA TYR A 422 -33.76 13.07 -28.63
C TYR A 422 -32.95 12.44 -29.77
N ILE A 423 -31.64 12.76 -29.84
CA ILE A 423 -30.68 12.02 -30.69
C ILE A 423 -29.97 11.01 -29.79
N PHE A 424 -30.12 9.72 -30.11
CA PHE A 424 -29.28 8.67 -29.55
C PHE A 424 -28.11 8.41 -30.49
N ASP A 425 -26.92 8.86 -30.12
CA ASP A 425 -25.65 8.35 -30.66
C ASP A 425 -24.83 7.83 -29.48
N LYS A 426 -24.63 6.51 -29.38
CA LYS A 426 -23.74 5.88 -28.39
C LYS A 426 -23.97 6.29 -26.92
N ASN A 427 -25.21 6.16 -26.42
CA ASN A 427 -25.60 6.50 -25.02
C ASN A 427 -25.55 7.99 -24.65
N LYS A 428 -25.47 8.85 -25.65
CA LYS A 428 -25.65 10.29 -25.52
C LYS A 428 -27.13 10.62 -25.50
N ILE A 429 -27.57 11.43 -24.53
CA ILE A 429 -28.90 12.03 -24.48
C ILE A 429 -28.75 13.51 -24.81
N VAL A 430 -29.48 13.97 -25.83
CA VAL A 430 -29.60 15.39 -26.17
C VAL A 430 -31.09 15.72 -26.25
N PRO A 431 -31.63 16.63 -25.42
CA PRO A 431 -32.99 17.12 -25.57
C PRO A 431 -33.14 17.84 -26.91
N ILE A 432 -34.10 17.43 -27.75
CA ILE A 432 -34.46 18.14 -28.98
C ILE A 432 -35.66 19.04 -28.66
N VAL A 433 -35.41 20.33 -28.52
CA VAL A 433 -36.34 21.41 -28.87
C VAL A 433 -37.81 21.22 -28.43
N GLU A 434 -38.09 21.12 -27.13
CA GLU A 434 -39.40 21.50 -26.57
C GLU A 434 -39.18 22.30 -25.28
N GLU A 435 -39.95 23.37 -25.09
CA GLU A 435 -39.94 24.27 -23.91
C GLU A 435 -40.65 23.61 -22.71
N GLU A 436 -40.46 22.30 -22.53
CA GLU A 436 -41.18 21.47 -21.56
C GLU A 436 -40.22 20.54 -20.83
N ASN A 437 -40.55 20.20 -19.58
CA ASN A 437 -39.76 19.24 -18.82
C ASN A 437 -39.77 17.87 -19.48
N LEU A 438 -38.61 17.24 -19.55
CA LEU A 438 -38.40 15.94 -20.18
C LEU A 438 -38.02 14.91 -19.11
N ILE A 439 -38.73 13.79 -19.07
CA ILE A 439 -38.39 12.67 -18.19
C ILE A 439 -37.75 11.57 -19.03
N ILE A 440 -36.50 11.24 -18.72
CA ILE A 440 -35.76 10.16 -19.36
C ILE A 440 -35.82 8.92 -18.47
N ASN A 441 -36.52 7.90 -18.94
CA ASN A 441 -36.45 6.57 -18.36
C ASN A 441 -35.34 5.78 -19.05
N TYR A 442 -34.58 5.02 -18.29
CA TYR A 442 -33.59 4.12 -18.87
C TYR A 442 -33.51 2.79 -18.11
N THR A 443 -33.02 1.78 -18.80
CA THR A 443 -32.67 0.49 -18.22
C THR A 443 -31.20 0.19 -18.47
N LEU A 444 -30.60 -0.55 -17.55
CA LEU A 444 -29.26 -1.12 -17.66
C LEU A 444 -29.39 -2.62 -17.43
N LYS A 445 -28.85 -3.45 -18.34
CA LYS A 445 -29.03 -4.91 -18.29
C LYS A 445 -30.50 -5.36 -18.19
N GLY A 446 -31.43 -4.53 -18.67
CA GLY A 446 -32.87 -4.78 -18.60
C GLY A 446 -33.53 -4.37 -17.28
N GLU A 447 -32.77 -3.92 -16.27
CA GLU A 447 -33.30 -3.40 -15.01
C GLU A 447 -33.64 -1.91 -15.11
N LYS A 448 -34.82 -1.54 -14.63
CA LYS A 448 -35.28 -0.14 -14.66
C LYS A 448 -34.56 0.67 -13.59
N ASN A 449 -33.99 1.80 -13.99
CA ASN A 449 -33.33 2.74 -13.10
C ASN A 449 -34.23 3.95 -12.80
N SER A 450 -33.80 4.77 -11.83
CA SER A 450 -34.45 6.05 -11.53
C SER A 450 -34.45 6.95 -12.77
N PRO A 451 -35.58 7.59 -13.10
CA PRO A 451 -35.64 8.48 -14.24
C PRO A 451 -34.81 9.75 -14.00
N ILE A 452 -34.28 10.33 -15.08
CA ILE A 452 -33.60 11.63 -15.06
C ILE A 452 -34.61 12.70 -15.47
N GLU A 453 -34.82 13.72 -14.65
CA GLU A 453 -35.63 14.87 -15.01
C GLU A 453 -34.77 15.94 -15.69
N PHE A 454 -35.08 16.29 -16.93
CA PHE A 454 -34.56 17.46 -17.61
C PHE A 454 -35.54 18.61 -17.42
N GLU A 455 -35.17 19.63 -16.65
CA GLU A 455 -35.96 20.85 -16.52
C GLU A 455 -35.51 21.89 -17.55
N TYR A 456 -36.48 22.36 -18.34
CA TYR A 456 -36.26 23.50 -19.23
C TYR A 456 -36.13 24.78 -18.40
N VAL A 457 -34.99 25.44 -18.51
CA VAL A 457 -34.78 26.77 -17.92
C VAL A 457 -34.88 27.79 -19.05
N PRO A 458 -35.96 28.60 -19.10
CA PRO A 458 -36.04 29.67 -20.07
C PRO A 458 -34.92 30.68 -19.77
N ASN A 459 -34.31 31.21 -20.83
CA ASN A 459 -33.34 32.29 -20.69
C ASN A 459 -34.01 33.45 -19.95
N LYS A 460 -33.52 33.73 -18.75
CA LYS A 460 -33.90 34.89 -17.94
C LYS A 460 -32.74 35.86 -17.95
N GLU A 461 -33.05 37.14 -18.12
CA GLU A 461 -32.06 38.20 -17.92
C GLU A 461 -31.61 38.19 -16.45
N ILE A 462 -30.31 38.02 -16.24
CA ILE A 462 -29.70 38.15 -14.93
C ILE A 462 -29.38 39.63 -14.72
N ASN A 463 -30.26 40.32 -14.00
CA ASN A 463 -30.18 41.78 -13.80
C ASN A 463 -29.22 42.21 -12.69
N ARG A 464 -28.16 41.44 -12.46
CA ARG A 464 -27.09 41.76 -11.50
C ARG A 464 -25.78 41.12 -11.94
N GLU A 465 -24.67 41.68 -11.52
CA GLU A 465 -23.37 41.02 -11.63
C GLU A 465 -23.32 39.82 -10.67
N LEU A 466 -22.73 38.71 -11.12
CA LEU A 466 -22.52 37.49 -10.34
C LEU A 466 -21.03 37.28 -10.10
N ASN A 467 -20.65 37.07 -8.84
CA ASN A 467 -19.31 36.68 -8.46
C ASN A 467 -19.18 35.15 -8.45
N ILE A 468 -18.34 34.61 -9.33
CA ILE A 468 -18.16 33.16 -9.48
C ILE A 468 -16.70 32.79 -9.20
N MET A 469 -16.49 31.87 -8.26
CA MET A 469 -15.18 31.30 -7.96
C MET A 469 -15.06 29.90 -8.55
N PHE A 470 -14.02 29.67 -9.35
CA PHE A 470 -13.66 28.32 -9.81
C PHE A 470 -12.56 27.75 -8.92
N LEU A 471 -12.86 26.74 -8.11
CA LEU A 471 -11.90 26.05 -7.26
C LEU A 471 -11.58 24.68 -7.85
N GLY A 472 -10.29 24.37 -8.01
CA GLY A 472 -9.94 23.08 -8.57
C GLY A 472 -8.45 22.77 -8.70
N ASP A 473 -8.15 21.85 -9.60
CA ASP A 473 -6.80 21.35 -9.82
C ASP A 473 -6.12 21.96 -11.07
N SER A 474 -5.26 21.17 -11.73
CA SER A 474 -4.63 21.50 -13.01
C SER A 474 -5.60 21.89 -14.11
N LEU A 475 -6.80 21.29 -14.17
CA LEU A 475 -7.77 21.58 -15.22
C LEU A 475 -8.31 23.00 -15.11
N ILE A 476 -8.58 23.46 -13.89
CA ILE A 476 -8.95 24.86 -13.64
C ILE A 476 -7.73 25.78 -13.79
N ASN A 477 -6.53 25.35 -13.35
CA ASN A 477 -5.31 26.14 -13.47
C ASN A 477 -4.85 26.40 -14.92
N GLN A 478 -5.42 25.72 -15.90
CA GLN A 478 -5.17 25.98 -17.32
C GLN A 478 -6.03 27.09 -17.91
N ASP A 479 -6.87 27.75 -17.11
CA ASP A 479 -7.72 28.88 -17.49
C ASP A 479 -8.85 28.57 -18.50
N TYR A 480 -8.85 27.41 -19.15
CA TYR A 480 -9.78 27.10 -20.25
C TYR A 480 -11.25 27.06 -19.81
N TYR A 481 -11.57 26.38 -18.70
CA TYR A 481 -12.97 26.16 -18.30
C TYR A 481 -13.63 27.44 -17.79
N SER A 482 -12.97 28.19 -16.91
CA SER A 482 -13.50 29.45 -16.36
C SER A 482 -13.67 30.49 -17.47
N LYS A 483 -12.72 30.57 -18.40
CA LYS A 483 -12.81 31.45 -19.57
C LYS A 483 -13.99 31.08 -20.45
N TYR A 484 -14.15 29.81 -20.78
CA TYR A 484 -15.26 29.34 -21.60
C TYR A 484 -16.62 29.66 -20.97
N VAL A 485 -16.78 29.45 -19.66
CA VAL A 485 -18.01 29.83 -18.96
C VAL A 485 -18.26 31.34 -19.04
N LYS A 486 -17.24 32.17 -18.83
CA LYS A 486 -17.37 33.63 -18.97
C LYS A 486 -17.80 34.04 -20.39
N GLU A 487 -17.21 33.42 -21.43
CA GLU A 487 -17.59 33.66 -22.83
C GLU A 487 -19.04 33.24 -23.11
N MET A 488 -19.53 32.14 -22.51
CA MET A 488 -20.93 31.72 -22.63
C MET A 488 -21.89 32.74 -22.01
N PHE A 489 -21.62 33.22 -20.78
CA PHE A 489 -22.46 34.25 -20.16
C PHE A 489 -22.47 35.55 -20.98
N GLN A 490 -21.31 35.95 -21.52
CA GLN A 490 -21.20 37.12 -22.38
C GLN A 490 -22.01 36.97 -23.68
N ALA A 491 -22.01 35.78 -24.28
CA ALA A 491 -22.82 35.49 -25.47
C ALA A 491 -24.34 35.59 -25.18
N ASP A 492 -24.75 35.30 -23.94
CA ASP A 492 -26.12 35.47 -23.44
C ASP A 492 -26.42 36.90 -22.95
N GLY A 493 -25.51 37.86 -23.16
CA GLY A 493 -25.68 39.26 -22.78
C GLY A 493 -25.55 39.52 -21.27
N THR A 494 -25.05 38.54 -20.51
CA THR A 494 -24.82 38.64 -19.06
C THR A 494 -23.33 38.75 -18.78
N ASN A 495 -22.94 39.65 -17.87
CA ASN A 495 -21.56 39.70 -17.38
C ASN A 495 -21.46 39.03 -16.02
N ILE A 496 -20.48 38.15 -15.89
CA ILE A 496 -20.06 37.56 -14.62
C ILE A 496 -18.68 38.09 -14.24
N ASN A 497 -18.45 38.24 -12.95
CA ASN A 497 -17.14 38.53 -12.38
C ASN A 497 -16.53 37.22 -11.88
N LEU A 498 -15.38 36.86 -12.43
CA LEU A 498 -14.63 35.70 -11.97
C LEU A 498 -13.71 36.15 -10.84
N ILE A 499 -13.74 35.45 -9.71
CA ILE A 499 -12.98 35.83 -8.51
C ILE A 499 -11.98 34.75 -8.10
N GLY A 500 -10.86 35.20 -7.53
CA GLY A 500 -9.76 34.35 -7.10
C GLY A 500 -8.43 35.11 -7.08
N THR A 501 -7.41 34.47 -6.54
CA THR A 501 -6.04 35.00 -6.43
C THR A 501 -5.14 34.55 -7.58
N ARG A 502 -5.59 33.58 -8.38
CA ARG A 502 -4.83 33.01 -9.52
C ARG A 502 -5.47 33.37 -10.85
N GLY A 503 -4.84 32.96 -11.94
CA GLY A 503 -5.25 33.28 -13.30
C GLY A 503 -4.87 34.70 -13.74
N THR A 504 -5.40 35.11 -14.88
CA THR A 504 -5.25 36.48 -15.40
C THR A 504 -6.28 37.42 -14.78
N GLU A 505 -6.10 38.73 -14.97
CA GLU A 505 -7.03 39.75 -14.44
C GLU A 505 -8.48 39.51 -14.87
N ASP A 506 -8.69 39.11 -16.13
CA ASP A 506 -10.02 38.84 -16.68
C ASP A 506 -10.54 37.41 -16.44
N ASN A 507 -9.72 36.52 -15.89
CA ASN A 507 -10.05 35.11 -15.70
C ASN A 507 -9.51 34.60 -14.37
N ARG A 508 -9.95 35.21 -13.26
CA ARG A 508 -9.51 34.80 -11.93
C ARG A 508 -10.11 33.45 -11.53
N HIS A 509 -9.32 32.66 -10.81
CA HIS A 509 -9.75 31.34 -10.31
C HIS A 509 -8.88 30.90 -9.12
N GLU A 510 -9.21 29.74 -8.54
CA GLU A 510 -8.50 29.02 -7.47
C GLU A 510 -8.17 27.59 -7.92
N GLY A 511 -7.52 27.50 -9.07
CA GLY A 511 -7.07 26.24 -9.67
C GLY A 511 -5.61 26.02 -9.33
N ARG A 512 -5.23 24.84 -8.82
CA ARG A 512 -3.85 24.53 -8.41
C ARG A 512 -3.40 23.20 -8.99
N GLY A 513 -2.42 23.24 -9.89
CA GLY A 513 -1.90 22.04 -10.55
C GLY A 513 -1.41 20.99 -9.54
N GLY A 514 -1.89 19.76 -9.68
CA GLY A 514 -1.54 18.62 -8.83
C GLY A 514 -2.21 18.58 -7.46
N TRP A 515 -3.00 19.59 -7.09
CA TRP A 515 -3.69 19.61 -5.79
C TRP A 515 -4.91 18.69 -5.79
N SER A 516 -5.09 17.98 -4.67
CA SER A 516 -6.26 17.17 -4.34
C SER A 516 -7.19 17.90 -3.35
N ALA A 517 -8.41 17.41 -3.13
CA ALA A 517 -9.28 17.90 -2.06
C ALA A 517 -8.61 17.73 -0.69
N TYR A 518 -7.88 16.63 -0.51
CA TYR A 518 -7.05 16.42 0.68
C TYR A 518 -6.02 17.54 0.89
N ASN A 519 -5.31 17.98 -0.17
CA ASN A 519 -4.31 19.04 -0.03
C ASN A 519 -4.94 20.36 0.39
N TYR A 520 -6.09 20.73 -0.20
CA TYR A 520 -6.83 21.93 0.20
C TYR A 520 -7.20 21.88 1.69
N CYS A 521 -7.57 20.72 2.22
CA CYS A 521 -8.02 20.59 3.61
C CYS A 521 -6.90 20.43 4.64
N ASN A 522 -5.76 19.82 4.26
CA ASN A 522 -4.81 19.28 5.23
C ASN A 522 -3.34 19.70 4.99
N SER A 523 -2.97 20.11 3.79
CA SER A 523 -1.56 20.39 3.47
C SER A 523 -1.24 21.87 3.69
N LEU A 524 -0.34 22.21 4.62
CA LEU A 524 0.14 23.60 4.83
C LEU A 524 0.82 24.19 3.58
N SER A 525 1.47 23.35 2.78
CA SER A 525 2.03 23.72 1.49
C SER A 525 2.16 22.50 0.59
N TYR A 526 1.97 22.65 -0.72
CA TYR A 526 2.16 21.58 -1.69
C TYR A 526 2.57 22.14 -3.06
N ALA A 527 3.46 21.42 -3.77
CA ALA A 527 3.97 21.78 -5.10
C ALA A 527 4.48 23.23 -5.21
N GLY A 528 5.13 23.74 -4.15
CA GLY A 528 5.68 25.10 -4.11
C GLY A 528 4.68 26.21 -3.75
N TYR A 529 3.45 25.85 -3.37
CA TYR A 529 2.42 26.81 -2.97
C TYR A 529 2.05 26.63 -1.49
N THR A 530 1.96 27.74 -0.75
CA THR A 530 1.35 27.79 0.58
C THR A 530 -0.16 27.66 0.46
N ASN A 531 -0.77 26.91 1.38
CA ASN A 531 -2.21 26.77 1.44
C ASN A 531 -2.85 27.90 2.25
N SER A 532 -3.39 28.89 1.52
CA SER A 532 -4.10 30.04 2.08
C SER A 532 -5.48 29.71 2.62
N PHE A 533 -6.01 28.51 2.36
CA PHE A 533 -7.31 28.08 2.88
C PHE A 533 -7.23 27.57 4.31
N LEU A 534 -6.02 27.39 4.87
CA LEU A 534 -5.86 26.88 6.23
C LEU A 534 -5.77 28.02 7.25
N ASN A 535 -6.69 28.00 8.21
CA ASN A 535 -6.65 28.80 9.43
C ASN A 535 -6.34 27.86 10.60
N ASN A 536 -5.19 28.06 11.27
CA ASN A 536 -4.72 27.16 12.33
C ASN A 536 -4.69 25.67 11.93
N GLY A 537 -4.32 25.40 10.67
CA GLY A 537 -4.20 24.05 10.13
C GLY A 537 -5.52 23.39 9.72
N LYS A 538 -6.63 24.13 9.70
CA LYS A 538 -7.94 23.64 9.25
C LYS A 538 -8.46 24.46 8.09
N PHE A 539 -9.14 23.80 7.15
CA PHE A 539 -9.84 24.49 6.06
C PHE A 539 -10.83 25.51 6.63
N ASP A 540 -10.74 26.74 6.14
CA ASP A 540 -11.58 27.85 6.54
C ASP A 540 -11.76 28.79 5.34
N PHE A 541 -12.83 28.56 4.59
CA PHE A 541 -13.13 29.32 3.38
C PHE A 541 -13.40 30.80 3.69
N LYS A 542 -14.05 31.09 4.83
CA LYS A 542 -14.34 32.46 5.25
C LYS A 542 -13.05 33.21 5.53
N TYR A 543 -12.14 32.62 6.30
CA TYR A 543 -10.80 33.18 6.54
C TYR A 543 -10.07 33.42 5.22
N TYR A 544 -10.15 32.50 4.27
CA TYR A 544 -9.51 32.66 2.97
C TYR A 544 -10.05 33.88 2.19
N ILE A 545 -11.37 34.04 2.10
CA ILE A 545 -12.00 35.20 1.44
C ILE A 545 -11.57 36.51 2.11
N GLU A 546 -11.66 36.56 3.45
CA GLU A 546 -11.31 37.76 4.23
C GLU A 546 -9.81 38.11 4.13
N SER A 547 -8.93 37.11 4.25
CA SER A 547 -7.47 37.33 4.23
C SER A 547 -6.93 37.75 2.86
N ASN A 548 -7.63 37.43 1.79
CA ASN A 548 -7.25 37.81 0.43
C ASN A 548 -8.02 39.02 -0.10
N ASN A 549 -8.85 39.66 0.74
CA ASN A 549 -9.71 40.78 0.36
C ASN A 549 -10.56 40.48 -0.90
N LEU A 550 -11.07 39.25 -1.00
CA LEU A 550 -11.92 38.85 -2.11
C LEU A 550 -13.38 39.20 -1.82
N GLU A 551 -14.14 39.45 -2.88
CA GLU A 551 -15.59 39.52 -2.77
C GLU A 551 -16.15 38.15 -2.40
N THR A 552 -17.30 38.12 -1.71
CA THR A 552 -17.98 36.86 -1.42
C THR A 552 -18.55 36.28 -2.71
N PRO A 553 -18.17 35.05 -3.11
CA PRO A 553 -18.77 34.41 -4.28
C PRO A 553 -20.27 34.19 -4.08
N ASP A 554 -21.03 34.45 -5.14
CA ASP A 554 -22.41 33.98 -5.27
C ASP A 554 -22.44 32.47 -5.55
N TYR A 555 -21.48 32.00 -6.35
CA TYR A 555 -21.35 30.61 -6.76
C TYR A 555 -19.90 30.15 -6.67
N ILE A 556 -19.73 28.89 -6.26
CA ILE A 556 -18.45 28.19 -6.30
C ILE A 556 -18.60 27.00 -7.22
N VAL A 557 -17.74 26.93 -8.24
CA VAL A 557 -17.61 25.75 -9.11
C VAL A 557 -16.44 24.94 -8.59
N LEU A 558 -16.72 23.75 -8.06
CA LEU A 558 -15.72 22.84 -7.51
C LEU A 558 -15.39 21.74 -8.53
N ASN A 559 -14.13 21.64 -8.93
CA ASN A 559 -13.63 20.58 -9.81
C ASN A 559 -12.33 19.97 -9.27
N LEU A 560 -12.48 18.88 -8.52
CA LEU A 560 -11.41 18.14 -7.83
C LEU A 560 -11.66 16.63 -7.91
N GLY A 561 -10.71 15.82 -7.43
CA GLY A 561 -10.85 14.36 -7.33
C GLY A 561 -9.87 13.57 -8.19
N ILE A 562 -9.36 14.15 -9.29
CA ILE A 562 -8.40 13.46 -10.16
C ILE A 562 -7.11 13.14 -9.42
N ASN A 563 -6.57 14.11 -8.69
CA ASN A 563 -5.33 13.94 -7.93
C ASN A 563 -5.54 13.14 -6.65
N ASP A 564 -6.72 13.24 -6.04
CA ASP A 564 -7.12 12.36 -4.93
C ASP A 564 -7.04 10.90 -5.36
N LEU A 565 -7.52 10.56 -6.55
CA LEU A 565 -7.49 9.18 -7.06
C LEU A 565 -6.10 8.72 -7.54
N ASN A 566 -5.27 9.62 -8.09
CA ASN A 566 -4.08 9.23 -8.86
C ASN A 566 -2.73 9.60 -8.22
N LEU A 567 -2.68 10.61 -7.35
CA LEU A 567 -1.42 11.18 -6.85
C LEU A 567 -1.30 11.07 -5.33
N ASP A 568 -2.40 11.26 -4.61
CA ASP A 568 -2.42 11.14 -3.16
C ASP A 568 -2.90 9.74 -2.78
N GLY A 569 -2.04 9.00 -2.06
CA GLY A 569 -2.40 7.70 -1.50
C GLY A 569 -3.44 7.85 -0.41
N HIS A 570 -4.70 7.94 -0.79
CA HIS A 570 -5.88 7.93 0.08
C HIS A 570 -6.09 6.51 0.66
N ASN A 571 -6.62 6.45 1.86
CA ASN A 571 -6.88 5.17 2.53
C ASN A 571 -8.23 4.57 2.11
N SER A 572 -9.19 5.41 1.67
CA SER A 572 -10.50 5.00 1.16
C SER A 572 -11.17 6.12 0.35
N TYR A 573 -12.25 5.80 -0.36
CA TYR A 573 -13.10 6.81 -1.01
C TYR A 573 -13.84 7.70 0.00
N ASP A 574 -14.17 7.18 1.18
CA ASP A 574 -14.80 7.95 2.27
C ASP A 574 -13.92 9.11 2.75
N GLU A 575 -12.59 8.91 2.76
CA GLU A 575 -11.63 9.98 3.07
C GLU A 575 -11.72 11.12 2.06
N ILE A 576 -11.82 10.78 0.77
CA ILE A 576 -11.99 11.78 -0.30
C ILE A 576 -13.30 12.54 -0.08
N PHE A 577 -14.42 11.84 0.12
CA PHE A 577 -15.71 12.48 0.35
C PHE A 577 -15.73 13.38 1.59
N THR A 578 -15.07 12.98 2.68
CA THR A 578 -14.95 13.81 3.89
C THR A 578 -14.26 15.15 3.60
N ASN A 579 -13.24 15.17 2.73
CA ASN A 579 -12.59 16.43 2.32
C ASN A 579 -13.54 17.29 1.46
N PHE A 580 -14.32 16.68 0.56
CA PHE A 580 -15.36 17.42 -0.18
C PHE A 580 -16.41 18.01 0.75
N ASP A 581 -16.90 17.24 1.72
CA ASP A 581 -17.86 17.72 2.72
C ASP A 581 -17.29 18.89 3.54
N THR A 582 -16.00 18.85 3.85
CA THR A 582 -15.30 19.94 4.56
C THR A 582 -15.16 21.20 3.72
N ILE A 583 -15.03 21.08 2.39
CA ILE A 583 -14.97 22.22 1.49
C ILE A 583 -16.37 22.85 1.29
N ILE A 584 -17.40 22.01 1.27
CA ILE A 584 -18.79 22.41 0.96
C ILE A 584 -19.51 23.01 2.17
N ASN A 585 -19.29 22.48 3.38
CA ASN A 585 -19.96 22.88 4.62
C ASN A 585 -19.07 23.73 5.52
#